data_AF-A0A2V7QK28-F1
#
_entry.id   AF-A0A2V7QK28-F1
#
_cell.length_a   1.000
_cell.length_b   1.000
_cell.length_c   1.000
_cell.angle_alpha   90.00
_cell.angle_beta   90.00
_cell.angle_gamma   90.00
#
_symmetry.space_group_name_H-M   'P 1'
#
loop_
_entity.id
_entity.type
_entity.pdbx_description
1 polymer ?
#
loop_
_entity_poly.entity_id
_entity_poly.type
_entity_poly.pdbx_seq_one_letter_code
_entity_poly.pdbx_strand_id
1 'polypeptide(L)'
;GEPAWLELGRRSAFALLRLHALGMPIHRILTQHALENAMLVHAAFGGSTNLLLHIPAIAHAAGLRPPTLDDWIRVNRATPRLVDALPNGPRGHPTVQVFMAGGVPEVMLHLRGMGLLHGDVLTATGDTLDATLDWWQTSDRRREARARLAAAAAVDPDDVIMGPDAARAAG
;
A
#
# COMPACT_ATOMS: atom_id res chain seq x y z
N GLY A 1 2.02 23.76 4.95
CA GLY A 1 1.95 22.32 4.63
C GLY A 1 1.05 22.14 3.43
N GLU A 2 1.29 21.14 2.59
CA GLU A 2 0.46 20.88 1.40
C GLU A 2 -1.02 20.67 1.79
N PRO A 3 -2.00 21.24 1.06
CA PRO A 3 -3.43 21.08 1.34
C PRO A 3 -3.87 19.62 1.46
N ALA A 4 -3.23 18.71 0.70
CA ALA A 4 -3.49 17.29 0.75
C ALA A 4 -3.26 16.67 2.15
N TRP A 5 -2.28 17.18 2.91
CA TRP A 5 -1.98 16.68 4.26
C TRP A 5 -2.96 17.20 5.30
N LEU A 6 -3.41 18.44 5.19
CA LEU A 6 -4.45 19.00 6.06
C LEU A 6 -5.77 18.26 5.88
N GLU A 7 -6.14 18.00 4.63
CA GLU A 7 -7.34 17.21 4.32
C GLU A 7 -7.23 15.77 4.83
N LEU A 8 -6.05 15.14 4.72
CA LEU A 8 -5.82 13.81 5.29
C LEU A 8 -6.01 13.82 6.81
N GLY A 9 -5.46 14.80 7.51
CA GLY A 9 -5.64 14.94 8.97
C GLY A 9 -7.11 15.01 9.36
N ARG A 10 -7.90 15.82 8.64
CA ARG A 10 -9.36 15.94 8.85
C ARG A 10 -10.08 14.62 8.58
N ARG A 11 -9.76 13.93 7.49
CA ARG A 11 -10.37 12.62 7.15
C ARG A 11 -10.03 11.53 8.17
N SER A 12 -8.80 11.51 8.68
CA SER A 12 -8.40 10.57 9.74
C SER A 12 -9.22 10.77 11.02
N ALA A 13 -9.55 12.01 11.38
CA ALA A 13 -10.43 12.29 12.52
C ALA A 13 -11.84 11.75 12.29
N PHE A 14 -12.42 11.91 11.10
CA PHE A 14 -13.73 11.33 10.80
C PHE A 14 -13.73 9.80 10.75
N ALA A 15 -12.66 9.21 10.21
CA ALA A 15 -12.47 7.77 10.24
C ALA A 15 -12.48 7.24 11.68
N LEU A 16 -11.75 7.90 12.59
CA LEU A 16 -11.75 7.56 14.01
C LEU A 16 -13.15 7.66 14.64
N LEU A 17 -13.88 8.76 14.39
CA LEU A 17 -15.25 8.93 14.90
C LEU A 17 -16.20 7.85 14.38
N ARG A 18 -16.06 7.47 13.10
CA ARG A 18 -16.82 6.38 12.49
C ARG A 18 -16.50 5.03 13.14
N LEU A 19 -15.22 4.70 13.32
CA LEU A 19 -14.81 3.46 14.00
C LEU A 19 -15.35 3.40 15.42
N HIS A 20 -15.35 4.52 16.15
CA HIS A 20 -15.94 4.63 17.47
C HIS A 20 -17.45 4.36 17.44
N ALA A 21 -18.19 5.00 16.53
CA ALA A 21 -19.63 4.80 16.37
C ALA A 21 -19.99 3.35 15.97
N LEU A 22 -19.13 2.67 15.21
CA LEU A 22 -19.29 1.27 14.84
C LEU A 22 -18.87 0.30 15.96
N GLY A 23 -18.28 0.78 17.05
CA GLY A 23 -17.71 -0.07 18.09
C GLY A 23 -16.61 -0.98 17.55
N MET A 24 -15.79 -0.50 16.60
CA MET A 24 -14.80 -1.30 15.89
C MET A 24 -13.43 -1.28 16.58
N PRO A 25 -13.02 -2.34 17.29
CA PRO A 25 -11.71 -2.39 17.95
C PRO A 25 -10.58 -2.72 16.97
N ILE A 26 -9.35 -2.40 17.35
CA ILE A 26 -8.16 -2.56 16.51
C ILE A 26 -7.93 -4.01 16.03
N HIS A 27 -8.22 -5.02 16.85
CA HIS A 27 -8.01 -6.43 16.49
C HIS A 27 -8.90 -6.92 15.35
N ARG A 28 -9.94 -6.16 14.97
CA ARG A 28 -10.77 -6.43 13.78
C ARG A 28 -10.11 -5.95 12.49
N ILE A 29 -9.21 -4.97 12.58
CA ILE A 29 -8.44 -4.40 11.46
C ILE A 29 -7.07 -5.09 11.39
N LEU A 30 -6.35 -5.16 12.51
CA LEU A 30 -5.05 -5.81 12.60
C LEU A 30 -5.24 -7.32 12.83
N THR A 31 -5.24 -8.06 11.73
CA THR A 31 -5.38 -9.52 11.68
C THR A 31 -4.14 -10.16 11.05
N GLN A 32 -4.06 -11.50 11.04
CA GLN A 32 -2.99 -12.22 10.35
C GLN A 32 -2.95 -11.89 8.85
N HIS A 33 -4.11 -11.78 8.20
CA HIS A 33 -4.22 -11.41 6.78
C HIS A 33 -3.80 -9.95 6.55
N ALA A 34 -4.12 -9.03 7.48
CA ALA A 34 -3.66 -7.65 7.39
C ALA A 34 -2.12 -7.54 7.53
N LEU A 35 -1.52 -8.35 8.40
CA LEU A 35 -0.06 -8.45 8.50
C LEU A 35 0.56 -9.01 7.22
N GLU A 36 -0.03 -10.06 6.64
CA GLU A 36 0.45 -10.62 5.37
C GLU A 36 0.35 -9.61 4.22
N ASN A 37 -0.75 -8.86 4.13
CA ASN A 37 -0.89 -7.74 3.19
C ASN A 37 0.22 -6.71 3.38
N ALA A 38 0.59 -6.37 4.62
CA ALA A 38 1.69 -5.46 4.89
C ALA A 38 3.04 -6.01 4.40
N MET A 39 3.27 -7.32 4.51
CA MET A 39 4.47 -7.97 3.97
C MET A 39 4.49 -7.94 2.42
N LEU A 40 3.35 -8.22 1.78
CA LEU A 40 3.20 -8.17 0.31
C LEU A 40 3.46 -6.77 -0.23
N VAL A 41 2.84 -5.75 0.38
CA VAL A 41 3.07 -4.35 0.00
C VAL A 41 4.52 -3.96 0.23
N HIS A 42 5.12 -4.38 1.35
CA HIS A 42 6.54 -4.12 1.62
C HIS A 42 7.45 -4.70 0.52
N ALA A 43 7.22 -5.94 0.11
CA ALA A 43 7.98 -6.59 -0.96
C ALA A 43 7.78 -5.86 -2.31
N ALA A 44 6.55 -5.49 -2.64
CA ALA A 44 6.23 -4.77 -3.88
C ALA A 44 6.92 -3.38 -3.96
N PHE A 45 7.15 -2.72 -2.83
CA PHE A 45 7.88 -1.46 -2.77
C PHE A 45 9.41 -1.63 -2.76
N GLY A 46 9.93 -2.82 -2.45
CA GLY A 46 11.33 -3.00 -2.08
C GLY A 46 11.69 -2.21 -0.81
N GLY A 47 10.81 -2.23 0.19
CA GLY A 47 10.94 -1.37 1.37
C GLY A 47 12.20 -1.63 2.21
N SER A 48 12.43 -0.77 3.21
CA SER A 48 13.57 -0.90 4.13
C SER A 48 13.58 -2.24 4.89
N THR A 49 14.76 -2.86 5.00
CA THR A 49 14.99 -4.09 5.79
C THR A 49 14.55 -3.96 7.26
N ASN A 50 14.40 -2.74 7.79
CA ASN A 50 13.87 -2.50 9.13
C ASN A 50 12.44 -3.07 9.34
N LEU A 51 11.65 -3.26 8.28
CA LEU A 51 10.33 -3.91 8.43
C LEU A 51 10.43 -5.38 8.86
N LEU A 52 11.56 -6.04 8.65
CA LEU A 52 11.82 -7.38 9.20
C LEU A 52 11.86 -7.37 10.75
N LEU A 53 12.12 -6.22 11.37
CA LEU A 53 12.07 -6.04 12.82
C LEU A 53 10.69 -5.54 13.28
N HIS A 54 10.13 -4.57 12.57
CA HIS A 54 8.89 -3.91 13.00
C HIS A 54 7.65 -4.79 12.83
N ILE A 55 7.51 -5.56 11.75
CA ILE A 55 6.32 -6.41 11.56
C ILE A 55 6.21 -7.48 12.66
N PRO A 56 7.27 -8.24 13.01
CA PRO A 56 7.21 -9.18 14.14
C PRO A 56 6.88 -8.49 15.48
N ALA A 57 7.41 -7.29 15.73
CA ALA A 57 7.11 -6.54 16.95
C ALA A 57 5.64 -6.11 17.03
N ILE A 58 5.08 -5.62 15.92
CA ILE A 58 3.65 -5.27 15.83
C ILE A 58 2.78 -6.51 16.00
N ALA A 59 3.14 -7.63 15.35
CA ALA A 59 2.43 -8.89 15.49
C ALA A 59 2.40 -9.35 16.95
N HIS A 60 3.56 -9.33 17.62
CA HIS A 60 3.66 -9.68 19.04
C HIS A 60 2.81 -8.78 19.93
N ALA A 61 2.87 -7.46 19.74
CA ALA A 61 2.07 -6.49 20.50
C ALA A 61 0.55 -6.67 20.29
N ALA A 62 0.15 -7.17 19.12
CA ALA A 62 -1.24 -7.47 18.79
C ALA A 62 -1.70 -8.88 19.19
N GLY A 63 -0.82 -9.70 19.78
CA GLY A 63 -1.11 -11.10 20.10
C GLY A 63 -1.26 -12.00 18.86
N LEU A 64 -0.73 -11.57 17.71
CA LEU A 64 -0.71 -12.31 16.45
C LEU A 64 0.59 -13.10 16.31
N ARG A 65 0.57 -14.13 15.45
CA ARG A 65 1.77 -14.93 15.16
C ARG A 65 2.77 -14.07 14.39
N PRO A 66 4.00 -13.85 14.90
CA PRO A 66 5.04 -13.17 14.13
C PRO A 66 5.36 -13.94 12.85
N PRO A 67 5.63 -13.26 11.72
CA PRO A 67 6.07 -13.93 10.50
C PRO A 67 7.36 -14.72 10.71
N THR A 68 7.43 -15.92 10.15
CA THR A 68 8.67 -16.71 10.14
C THR A 68 9.57 -16.33 8.97
N LEU A 69 10.80 -16.84 8.95
CA LEU A 69 11.68 -16.71 7.80
C LEU A 69 11.04 -17.27 6.51
N ASP A 70 10.34 -18.40 6.62
CA ASP A 70 9.67 -19.03 5.47
C ASP A 70 8.52 -18.16 4.94
N ASP A 71 7.79 -17.48 5.83
CA ASP A 71 6.77 -16.50 5.42
C ASP A 71 7.39 -15.37 4.58
N TRP A 72 8.55 -14.84 5.00
CA TRP A 72 9.28 -13.81 4.26
C TRP A 72 9.79 -14.32 2.91
N ILE A 73 10.36 -15.53 2.86
CA ILE A 73 10.84 -16.12 1.60
C ILE A 73 9.68 -16.31 0.62
N ARG A 74 8.55 -16.83 1.10
CA ARG A 74 7.34 -17.03 0.29
C ARG A 74 6.83 -15.71 -0.28
N VAL A 75 6.67 -14.68 0.56
CA VAL A 75 6.17 -13.37 0.13
C VAL A 75 7.08 -12.71 -0.90
N ASN A 76 8.40 -12.71 -0.67
CA ASN A 76 9.36 -12.10 -1.59
C ASN A 76 9.45 -12.84 -2.93
N ARG A 77 9.27 -14.17 -2.95
CA ARG A 77 9.24 -14.94 -4.20
C ARG A 77 7.96 -14.73 -5.00
N ALA A 78 6.83 -14.55 -4.32
CA ALA A 78 5.54 -14.34 -4.96
C ALA A 78 5.37 -12.93 -5.51
N THR A 79 6.06 -11.94 -4.92
CA THR A 79 5.79 -10.52 -5.15
C THR A 79 6.95 -9.84 -5.88
N PRO A 80 6.81 -9.47 -7.16
CA PRO A 80 7.80 -8.65 -7.85
C PRO A 80 7.83 -7.23 -7.26
N ARG A 81 8.96 -6.53 -7.39
CA ARG A 81 9.04 -5.11 -7.05
C ARG A 81 8.27 -4.31 -8.11
N LEU A 82 7.15 -3.72 -7.71
CA LEU A 82 6.28 -2.92 -8.58
C LEU A 82 6.65 -1.44 -8.58
N VAL A 83 7.37 -0.97 -7.57
CA VAL A 83 7.68 0.46 -7.41
C VAL A 83 9.14 0.74 -7.78
N ASP A 84 9.33 1.70 -8.68
CA ASP A 84 10.63 2.29 -8.99
C ASP A 84 10.78 3.59 -8.21
N ALA A 85 11.52 3.57 -7.10
CA ALA A 85 11.70 4.74 -6.26
C ALA A 85 13.00 4.69 -5.45
N LEU A 86 13.64 5.85 -5.29
CA LEU A 86 14.89 5.98 -4.53
C LEU A 86 14.78 5.33 -3.13
N PRO A 87 15.80 4.58 -2.69
CA PRO A 87 17.09 4.32 -3.35
C PRO A 87 17.05 3.18 -4.39
N ASN A 88 15.90 2.53 -4.57
CA ASN A 88 15.73 1.44 -5.51
C ASN A 88 15.52 1.99 -6.93
N GLY A 89 16.00 1.23 -7.92
CA GLY A 89 15.86 1.59 -9.33
C GLY A 89 14.73 0.84 -10.04
N PRO A 90 14.70 0.90 -11.39
CA PRO A 90 15.82 1.33 -12.25
C PRO A 90 16.01 2.84 -12.46
N ARG A 91 14.96 3.67 -12.42
CA ARG A 91 15.00 5.10 -12.76
C ARG A 91 15.18 6.01 -11.55
N GLY A 92 14.82 5.54 -10.35
CA GLY A 92 15.04 6.27 -9.10
C GLY A 92 14.10 7.45 -8.94
N HIS A 93 12.79 7.21 -8.99
CA HIS A 93 11.80 8.28 -8.76
C HIS A 93 11.76 8.69 -7.28
N PRO A 94 11.66 9.99 -6.95
CA PRO A 94 11.47 10.43 -5.58
C PRO A 94 10.09 10.04 -5.05
N THR A 95 9.96 9.82 -3.75
CA THR A 95 8.72 9.36 -3.10
C THR A 95 7.49 10.23 -3.41
N VAL A 96 7.68 11.52 -3.67
CA VAL A 96 6.58 12.41 -4.10
C VAL A 96 5.97 11.98 -5.43
N GLN A 97 6.78 11.47 -6.37
CA GLN A 97 6.28 10.94 -7.63
C GLN A 97 5.53 9.63 -7.40
N VAL A 98 5.97 8.79 -6.47
CA VAL A 98 5.22 7.57 -6.07
C VAL A 98 3.85 7.92 -5.51
N PHE A 99 3.78 8.92 -4.63
CA PHE A 99 2.50 9.40 -4.09
C PHE A 99 1.58 9.88 -5.21
N MET A 100 2.11 10.62 -6.20
CA MET A 100 1.33 11.15 -7.32
C MET A 100 0.98 10.10 -8.38
N ALA A 101 1.79 9.04 -8.54
CA ALA A 101 1.50 7.91 -9.42
C ALA A 101 0.32 7.05 -8.91
N GLY A 102 -0.07 7.26 -7.66
CA GLY A 102 -1.23 6.65 -7.02
C GLY A 102 -0.91 6.02 -5.65
N GLY A 103 0.38 5.99 -5.28
CA GLY A 103 0.84 5.56 -3.96
C GLY A 103 0.51 4.10 -3.65
N VAL A 104 0.40 3.82 -2.35
CA VAL A 104 0.13 2.46 -1.83
C VAL A 104 -1.15 1.82 -2.40
N PRO A 105 -2.28 2.54 -2.54
CA PRO A 105 -3.48 1.95 -3.14
C PRO A 105 -3.29 1.44 -4.57
N GLU A 106 -2.47 2.11 -5.38
CA GLU A 106 -2.17 1.66 -6.75
C GLU A 106 -1.38 0.36 -6.77
N VAL A 107 -0.39 0.23 -5.88
CA VAL A 107 0.36 -1.03 -5.69
C VAL A 107 -0.57 -2.16 -5.25
N MET A 108 -1.50 -1.87 -4.32
CA MET A 108 -2.48 -2.84 -3.86
C MET A 108 -3.44 -3.29 -4.99
N LEU A 109 -3.79 -2.42 -5.94
CA LEU A 109 -4.57 -2.84 -7.12
C LEU A 109 -3.84 -3.89 -7.96
N HIS A 110 -2.53 -3.74 -8.17
CA HIS A 110 -1.73 -4.75 -8.88
C HIS A 110 -1.62 -6.06 -8.08
N LEU A 111 -1.36 -5.98 -6.77
CA LEU A 111 -1.33 -7.18 -5.91
C LEU A 111 -2.66 -7.92 -5.88
N ARG A 112 -3.78 -7.18 -5.89
CA ARG A 112 -5.13 -7.73 -6.02
C ARG A 112 -5.32 -8.42 -7.38
N GLY A 113 -4.90 -7.78 -8.47
CA GLY A 113 -4.94 -8.36 -9.82
C GLY A 113 -4.09 -9.63 -9.97
N MET A 114 -3.04 -9.79 -9.16
CA MET A 114 -2.23 -11.00 -9.07
C MET A 114 -2.83 -12.09 -8.18
N GLY A 115 -3.95 -11.82 -7.48
CA GLY A 115 -4.54 -12.75 -6.52
C GLY A 115 -3.73 -12.94 -5.22
N LEU A 116 -2.83 -12.01 -4.91
CA LEU A 116 -1.98 -12.09 -3.71
C LEU A 116 -2.62 -11.39 -2.49
N LEU A 117 -3.43 -10.36 -2.72
CA LEU A 117 -3.94 -9.49 -1.68
C LEU A 117 -5.21 -10.07 -1.00
N HIS A 118 -5.23 -10.07 0.33
CA HIS A 118 -6.45 -10.37 1.10
C HIS A 118 -7.35 -9.14 1.13
N GLY A 119 -8.34 -9.08 0.24
CA GLY A 119 -9.22 -7.92 0.06
C GLY A 119 -10.37 -7.81 1.07
N ASP A 120 -10.70 -8.89 1.77
CA ASP A 120 -11.80 -8.99 2.74
C ASP A 120 -11.46 -8.38 4.11
N VAL A 121 -10.19 -8.04 4.36
CA VAL A 121 -9.75 -7.43 5.62
C VAL A 121 -10.41 -6.07 5.83
N LEU A 122 -10.80 -5.76 7.07
CA LEU A 122 -11.29 -4.44 7.45
C LEU A 122 -10.16 -3.41 7.50
N THR A 123 -10.49 -2.16 7.19
CA THR A 123 -9.55 -1.04 7.24
C THR A 123 -10.00 0.03 8.23
N ALA A 124 -9.18 1.07 8.42
CA ALA A 124 -9.53 2.21 9.25
C ALA A 124 -10.71 3.05 8.72
N THR A 125 -11.18 2.81 7.50
CA THR A 125 -12.42 3.44 6.99
C THR A 125 -13.68 2.81 7.61
N GLY A 126 -13.55 1.63 8.22
CA GLY A 126 -14.67 0.78 8.64
C GLY A 126 -15.19 -0.15 7.55
N ASP A 127 -14.65 -0.06 6.33
CA ASP A 127 -15.00 -0.88 5.18
C ASP A 127 -13.87 -1.88 4.86
N THR A 128 -14.14 -2.86 3.99
CA THR A 128 -13.12 -3.81 3.53
C THR A 128 -12.06 -3.12 2.66
N LEU A 129 -10.90 -3.76 2.54
CA LEU A 129 -9.84 -3.29 1.66
C LEU A 129 -10.30 -3.26 0.21
N ASP A 130 -11.05 -4.27 -0.24
CA ASP A 130 -11.63 -4.29 -1.59
C ASP A 130 -12.56 -3.11 -1.84
N ALA A 131 -13.48 -2.83 -0.92
CA ALA A 131 -14.38 -1.67 -1.06
C ALA A 131 -13.59 -0.35 -1.15
N THR A 132 -12.50 -0.24 -0.39
CA THR A 132 -11.61 0.92 -0.43
C THR A 132 -10.86 1.04 -1.76
N LEU A 133 -10.41 -0.09 -2.31
CA LEU A 133 -9.70 -0.15 -3.60
C LEU A 133 -10.63 0.10 -4.79
N ASP A 134 -11.88 -0.36 -4.73
CA ASP A 134 -12.89 -0.11 -5.75
C ASP A 134 -13.25 1.38 -5.83
N TRP A 135 -13.38 2.03 -4.66
CA TRP A 135 -13.49 3.48 -4.60
C TRP A 135 -12.25 4.16 -5.17
N TRP A 136 -11.04 3.72 -4.77
CA TRP A 136 -9.79 4.33 -5.23
C TRP A 136 -9.66 4.31 -6.76
N GLN A 137 -9.96 3.16 -7.38
CA GLN A 137 -9.85 2.94 -8.82
C GLN A 137 -10.69 3.92 -9.64
N THR A 138 -11.84 4.32 -9.12
CA THR A 138 -12.77 5.27 -9.77
C THR A 138 -12.65 6.70 -9.25
N SER A 139 -11.85 6.94 -8.22
CA SER A 139 -11.79 8.24 -7.53
C SER A 139 -11.19 9.36 -8.37
N ASP A 140 -11.74 10.57 -8.22
CA ASP A 140 -11.19 11.80 -8.81
C ASP A 140 -9.77 12.05 -8.30
N ARG A 141 -9.53 11.75 -7.02
CA ARG A 141 -8.21 11.87 -6.38
C ARG A 141 -7.13 11.08 -7.13
N ARG A 142 -7.41 9.82 -7.50
CA ARG A 142 -6.48 9.00 -8.28
C ARG A 142 -6.19 9.64 -9.63
N ARG A 143 -7.25 10.05 -10.35
CA ARG A 143 -7.12 10.64 -11.70
C ARG A 143 -6.35 11.96 -11.67
N GLU A 144 -6.67 12.85 -10.75
CA GLU A 144 -6.02 14.16 -10.60
C GLU A 144 -4.55 14.03 -10.21
N ALA A 145 -4.21 13.14 -9.27
CA ALA A 145 -2.82 12.92 -8.86
C ALA A 145 -1.96 12.43 -10.03
N ARG A 146 -2.45 11.41 -10.74
CA ARG A 146 -1.74 10.83 -11.90
C ARG A 146 -1.63 11.83 -13.06
N ALA A 147 -2.68 12.60 -13.34
CA ALA A 147 -2.66 13.64 -14.36
C ALA A 147 -1.66 14.76 -14.03
N ARG A 148 -1.55 15.16 -12.75
CA ARG A 148 -0.57 16.15 -12.30
C ARG A 148 0.87 15.65 -12.45
N LEU A 149 1.12 14.38 -12.15
CA LEU A 149 2.45 13.78 -12.35
C LEU A 149 2.86 13.83 -13.84
N ALA A 150 1.97 13.37 -14.72
CA ALA A 150 2.21 13.36 -16.16
C ALA A 150 2.46 14.78 -16.71
N ALA A 151 1.65 15.76 -16.28
CA ALA A 151 1.75 17.13 -16.78
C ALA A 151 2.96 17.90 -16.22
N ALA A 152 3.23 17.79 -14.92
CA ALA A 152 4.24 18.62 -14.26
C ALA A 152 5.67 18.08 -14.39
N ALA A 153 5.83 16.75 -14.47
CA ALA A 153 7.14 16.11 -14.49
C ALA A 153 7.47 15.42 -15.83
N ALA A 154 6.53 15.36 -16.77
CA ALA A 154 6.64 14.52 -17.98
C ALA A 154 7.01 13.06 -17.65
N VAL A 155 6.57 12.58 -16.49
CA VAL A 155 6.78 11.21 -16.00
C VAL A 155 5.48 10.44 -16.18
N ASP A 156 5.55 9.30 -16.85
CA ASP A 156 4.42 8.36 -16.89
C ASP A 156 4.21 7.76 -15.49
N PRO A 157 3.02 7.89 -14.87
CA PRO A 157 2.72 7.21 -13.62
C PRO A 157 3.02 5.70 -13.62
N ASP A 158 2.89 5.02 -14.77
CA ASP A 158 3.11 3.58 -14.90
C ASP A 158 4.60 3.20 -15.02
N ASP A 159 5.48 4.19 -15.23
CA ASP A 159 6.93 4.01 -15.07
C ASP A 159 7.34 4.02 -13.58
N VAL A 160 6.55 4.67 -12.72
CA VAL A 160 6.80 4.78 -11.27
C VAL A 160 6.20 3.61 -10.49
N ILE A 161 4.95 3.27 -10.79
CA ILE A 161 4.26 2.09 -10.25
C ILE A 161 3.89 1.20 -11.42
N MET A 162 4.70 0.18 -11.64
CA MET A 162 4.62 -0.71 -12.79
C MET A 162 3.59 -1.81 -12.58
N GLY A 163 2.94 -2.21 -13.67
CA GLY A 163 2.19 -3.46 -13.71
C GLY A 163 3.11 -4.69 -13.56
N PRO A 164 2.57 -5.86 -13.16
CA PRO A 164 3.36 -7.05 -12.87
C PRO A 164 4.25 -7.53 -14.03
N ASP A 165 3.76 -7.45 -15.26
CA ASP A 165 4.52 -7.90 -16.44
C ASP A 165 5.67 -6.94 -16.77
N ALA A 166 5.42 -5.63 -16.67
CA ALA A 166 6.45 -4.61 -16.85
C ALA A 166 7.52 -4.70 -15.74
N ALA A 167 7.12 -4.92 -14.50
CA ALA A 167 8.02 -5.13 -13.38
C ALA A 167 8.94 -6.34 -13.61
N ARG A 168 8.40 -7.48 -14.03
CA ARG A 168 9.19 -8.68 -14.34
C ARG A 168 10.16 -8.47 -15.50
N ALA A 169 9.80 -7.66 -16.48
CA ALA A 169 10.68 -7.33 -17.61
C ALA A 169 11.82 -6.39 -17.20
N ALA A 170 11.64 -5.57 -16.16
CA ALA A 170 12.62 -4.61 -15.68
C ALA A 170 13.73 -5.23 -14.78
N GLY A 171 13.60 -6.50 -14.39
CA GLY A 171 14.55 -7.23 -13.52
C GLY A 171 14.09 -7.26 -12.06
#